data_AF-A0A9E1Q2N1-F1
#
_entry.id   AF-A0A9E1Q2N1-F1
#
_cell.length_a   1.000
_cell.length_b   1.000
_cell.length_c   1.000
_cell.angle_alpha   90.00
_cell.angle_beta   90.00
_cell.angle_gamma   90.00
#
_symmetry.space_group_name_H-M   'P 1'
#
loop_
_entity.id
_entity.type
_entity.pdbx_description
1 polymer ?
#
loop_
_entity_poly.entity_id
_entity_poly.type
_entity_poly.pdbx_seq_one_letter_code
_entity_poly.pdbx_strand_id
1 'polypeptide(L)'
;MLYRETGQLKASYAEDQAIFPIAQDRWAMGALLLVVFGVLPFIGNEYIYQAVLIPMLVYSVAAIGLNLLTGYCGQLSLGTGAFMAVGAVACFKLSTAYPDMNLILVFIFSGLVAAGTGLLFGIPSLRIKGFYLAVATLAAQFFLSWLFNKV
;
A
#
# COMPACT_ATOMS: atom_id res chain seq x y z
N MET A 1 -2.01 11.80 25.80
CA MET A 1 -1.96 10.57 26.61
C MET A 1 -3.34 10.41 27.28
N LEU A 2 -4.26 9.74 26.61
CA LEU A 2 -5.70 9.66 26.99
C LEU A 2 -5.99 8.57 28.04
N TYR A 3 -5.03 7.68 28.33
CA TYR A 3 -5.21 6.55 29.23
C TYR A 3 -4.03 6.39 30.19
N ARG A 4 -4.30 5.82 31.37
CA ARG A 4 -3.29 5.47 32.37
C ARG A 4 -2.74 4.07 32.06
N GLU A 5 -1.43 3.98 31.82
CA GLU A 5 -0.71 2.71 31.61
C GLU A 5 -0.46 1.94 32.93
N THR A 6 -0.71 2.57 34.08
CA THR A 6 -0.53 1.96 35.40
C THR A 6 -1.53 0.82 35.62
N GLY A 7 -1.00 -0.41 35.64
CA GLY A 7 -1.76 -1.65 35.90
C GLY A 7 -1.66 -2.71 34.80
N GLN A 8 -1.07 -2.39 33.64
CA GLN A 8 -0.81 -3.34 32.55
C GLN A 8 0.65 -3.82 32.63
N LEU A 9 0.90 -4.78 33.53
CA LEU A 9 2.21 -5.40 33.68
C LEU A 9 2.45 -6.37 32.51
N LYS A 10 3.51 -6.12 31.74
CA LYS A 10 3.99 -7.03 30.69
C LYS A 10 4.95 -8.04 31.33
N ALA A 11 4.64 -9.33 31.24
CA ALA A 11 5.41 -10.39 31.88
C ALA A 11 6.40 -11.08 30.92
N SER A 12 6.28 -10.86 29.62
CA SER A 12 7.09 -11.51 28.59
C SER A 12 7.55 -10.53 27.50
N TYR A 13 8.75 -10.77 26.94
CA TYR A 13 9.27 -10.02 25.78
C TYR A 13 8.33 -10.06 24.57
N ALA A 14 7.55 -11.14 24.41
CA ALA A 14 6.56 -11.24 23.34
C ALA A 14 5.37 -10.29 23.52
N GLU A 15 4.99 -9.98 24.77
CA GLU A 15 3.94 -9.01 25.09
C GLU A 15 4.44 -7.57 24.90
N ASP A 16 5.74 -7.34 25.04
CA ASP A 16 6.35 -6.04 24.81
C ASP A 16 6.53 -5.73 23.32
N GLN A 17 6.75 -6.76 22.50
CA GLN A 17 6.81 -6.66 21.03
C GLN A 17 5.44 -6.63 20.34
N ALA A 18 4.34 -6.71 21.09
CA ALA A 18 2.99 -6.69 20.50
C ALA A 18 2.68 -5.35 19.82
N ILE A 19 2.05 -5.40 18.65
CA ILE A 19 1.68 -4.21 17.84
C ILE A 19 0.76 -3.25 18.64
N PHE A 20 -0.12 -3.80 19.48
CA PHE A 20 -0.95 -3.02 20.41
C PHE A 20 -0.71 -3.51 21.84
N PRO A 21 0.26 -2.93 22.56
CA PRO A 21 0.59 -3.36 23.91
C PRO A 21 -0.49 -2.97 24.93
N ILE A 22 -1.29 -1.95 24.62
CA ILE A 22 -2.38 -1.47 25.48
C ILE A 22 -3.68 -2.17 25.10
N ALA A 23 -4.35 -2.79 26.08
CA ALA A 23 -5.61 -3.49 25.84
C ALA A 23 -6.68 -2.55 25.24
N GLN A 24 -6.77 -1.31 25.73
CA GLN A 24 -7.72 -0.29 25.25
C GLN A 24 -7.50 0.07 23.78
N ASP A 25 -6.25 0.17 23.32
CA ASP A 25 -5.96 0.44 21.90
C ASP A 25 -6.37 -0.72 21.01
N ARG A 26 -6.22 -1.96 21.49
CA ARG A 26 -6.69 -3.16 20.79
C ARG A 26 -8.21 -3.18 20.65
N TRP A 27 -8.94 -2.84 21.71
CA TRP A 27 -10.40 -2.74 21.67
C TRP A 27 -10.87 -1.57 20.80
N ALA A 28 -10.20 -0.42 20.87
CA ALA A 28 -10.52 0.74 20.03
C ALA A 28 -10.30 0.45 18.54
N MET A 29 -9.19 -0.20 18.19
CA MET A 29 -8.90 -0.63 16.82
C MET A 29 -9.91 -1.69 16.34
N GLY A 30 -10.26 -2.65 17.19
CA GLY A 30 -11.30 -3.63 16.91
C GLY A 30 -12.68 -3.00 16.67
N ALA A 31 -13.06 -2.04 17.51
CA ALA A 31 -14.31 -1.29 17.36
C ALA A 31 -14.30 -0.44 16.08
N LEU A 32 -13.18 0.22 15.76
CA LEU A 32 -13.02 0.97 14.52
C LEU A 32 -13.23 0.07 13.29
N LEU A 33 -12.57 -1.10 13.25
CA LEU A 33 -12.73 -2.07 12.17
C LEU A 33 -14.18 -2.57 12.06
N LEU A 34 -14.84 -2.83 13.20
CA LEU A 34 -16.24 -3.24 13.23
C LEU A 34 -17.17 -2.15 12.67
N VAL A 35 -16.92 -0.88 12.98
CA VAL A 35 -17.70 0.24 12.44
C VAL A 35 -17.45 0.39 10.94
N VAL A 36 -16.20 0.32 10.50
CA VAL A 36 -15.84 0.45 9.07
C VAL A 36 -16.41 -0.70 8.24
N PHE A 37 -16.32 -1.95 8.69
CA PHE A 37 -16.82 -3.10 7.93
C PHE A 37 -18.30 -3.43 8.19
N GLY A 38 -18.86 -3.00 9.33
CA GLY A 38 -20.22 -3.36 9.74
C GLY A 38 -21.25 -2.25 9.61
N VAL A 39 -20.85 -0.98 9.65
CA VAL A 39 -21.79 0.17 9.58
C VAL A 39 -21.65 0.92 8.27
N LEU A 40 -20.41 1.16 7.82
CA LEU A 40 -20.13 1.85 6.56
C LEU A 40 -20.82 1.23 5.33
N PRO A 41 -20.88 -0.11 5.13
CA PRO A 41 -21.59 -0.69 3.97
C PRO A 41 -23.06 -0.30 3.88
N PHE A 42 -23.73 -0.06 5.01
CA PHE A 42 -25.17 0.22 5.06
C PHE A 42 -25.52 1.71 4.99
N ILE A 43 -24.57 2.59 5.33
CA ILE A 43 -24.79 4.05 5.41
C ILE A 43 -24.01 4.80 4.31
N GLY A 44 -23.01 4.15 3.70
CA GLY A 44 -22.14 4.77 2.72
C GLY A 44 -22.88 5.20 1.45
N ASN A 45 -22.69 6.46 1.06
CA ASN A 45 -23.06 6.99 -0.24
C ASN A 45 -21.91 6.73 -1.24
N GLU A 46 -22.20 6.68 -2.55
CA GLU A 46 -21.21 6.55 -3.64
C GLU A 46 -20.01 7.50 -3.46
N TYR A 47 -20.26 8.73 -3.02
CA TYR A 47 -19.21 9.71 -2.73
C TYR A 47 -18.22 9.22 -1.65
N ILE A 48 -18.72 8.63 -0.56
CA ILE A 48 -17.87 8.14 0.54
C ILE A 48 -17.01 6.98 0.05
N TYR A 49 -17.56 6.10 -0.79
CA TYR A 49 -16.80 4.98 -1.35
C TYR A 49 -15.73 5.44 -2.34
N GLN A 50 -16.11 6.23 -3.36
CA GLN A 50 -15.20 6.61 -4.44
C GLN A 50 -14.19 7.68 -4.04
N ALA A 51 -14.59 8.68 -3.24
CA ALA A 51 -13.72 9.80 -2.92
C ALA A 51 -12.88 9.58 -1.66
N VAL A 52 -13.35 8.74 -0.72
CA VAL A 52 -12.71 8.58 0.58
C VAL A 52 -12.19 7.15 0.77
N LEU A 53 -13.08 6.16 0.81
CA LEU A 53 -12.71 4.82 1.25
C LEU A 53 -11.75 4.12 0.30
N ILE A 54 -12.06 4.10 -1.00
CA ILE A 54 -11.22 3.42 -2.01
C ILE A 54 -9.84 4.10 -2.10
N PRO A 55 -9.72 5.43 -2.27
CA PRO A 55 -8.42 6.09 -2.31
C PRO A 55 -7.63 5.91 -1.00
N MET A 56 -8.30 5.98 0.15
CA MET A 56 -7.65 5.76 1.45
C MET A 56 -7.04 4.36 1.53
N LEU A 57 -7.76 3.32 1.12
CA LEU A 57 -7.24 1.95 1.09
C LEU A 57 -6.06 1.82 0.13
N VAL A 58 -6.17 2.36 -1.09
CA VAL A 58 -5.09 2.34 -2.09
C VAL A 58 -3.84 3.06 -1.57
N TYR A 59 -3.99 4.27 -1.04
CA TYR A 59 -2.87 5.03 -0.49
C TYR A 59 -2.30 4.42 0.78
N SER A 60 -3.09 3.71 1.59
CA SER A 60 -2.57 3.00 2.77
C SER A 60 -1.61 1.88 2.37
N VAL A 61 -1.94 1.09 1.35
CA VAL A 61 -1.06 0.04 0.83
C VAL A 61 0.19 0.66 0.19
N ALA A 62 0.03 1.75 -0.57
CA ALA A 62 1.16 2.47 -1.15
C ALA A 62 2.09 3.07 -0.07
N ALA A 63 1.53 3.60 1.03
CA ALA A 63 2.29 4.14 2.15
C ALA A 63 3.05 3.06 2.92
N ILE A 64 2.46 1.87 3.09
CA ILE A 64 3.17 0.72 3.70
C ILE A 64 4.35 0.29 2.82
N GLY A 65 4.15 0.20 1.49
CA GLY A 65 5.23 -0.10 0.56
C GLY A 65 6.34 0.96 0.58
N LEU A 66 5.97 2.24 0.64
CA LEU A 66 6.93 3.32 0.78
C LEU A 66 7.67 3.26 2.13
N ASN A 67 6.98 2.97 3.23
CA ASN A 67 7.57 2.84 4.56
C ASN A 67 8.57 1.67 4.63
N LEU A 68 8.30 0.57 3.91
CA LEU A 68 9.24 -0.53 3.79
C LEU A 68 10.55 -0.08 3.14
N LEU A 69 10.47 0.69 2.06
CA LEU A 69 11.63 1.21 1.33
C LEU A 69 12.39 2.29 2.10
N THR A 70 11.68 3.31 2.59
CA THR A 70 12.30 4.48 3.23
C THR A 70 12.66 4.21 4.70
N GLY A 71 11.79 3.51 5.43
CA GLY A 71 11.94 3.23 6.85
C GLY A 71 12.92 2.09 7.11
N TYR A 72 12.70 0.92 6.51
CA TYR A 72 13.52 -0.27 6.79
C TYR A 72 14.79 -0.35 5.93
N CYS A 73 14.69 -0.04 4.63
CA CYS A 73 15.84 -0.12 3.73
C CYS A 73 16.65 1.18 3.65
N GLY A 74 16.14 2.30 4.17
CA GLY A 74 16.79 3.62 4.09
C GLY A 74 16.87 4.20 2.67
N GLN A 75 16.04 3.71 1.75
CA GLN A 75 16.05 4.09 0.33
C GLN A 75 14.96 5.12 0.03
N LEU A 76 15.35 6.30 -0.46
CA LEU A 76 14.41 7.31 -0.93
C LEU A 76 13.80 6.89 -2.27
N SER A 77 12.47 6.80 -2.32
CA SER A 77 11.70 6.50 -3.53
C SER A 77 10.69 7.62 -3.81
N LEU A 78 10.81 8.24 -4.98
CA LEU A 78 9.89 9.27 -5.48
C LEU A 78 8.99 8.74 -6.61
N GLY A 79 9.15 7.47 -6.99
CA GLY A 79 8.46 6.84 -8.12
C GLY A 79 7.24 5.99 -7.77
N THR A 80 6.76 6.02 -6.53
CA THR A 80 5.72 5.10 -6.02
C THR A 80 4.40 5.19 -6.80
N GLY A 81 4.01 6.40 -7.23
CA GLY A 81 2.80 6.60 -8.03
C GLY A 81 2.85 5.90 -9.39
N ALA A 82 4.03 5.78 -9.99
CA ALA A 82 4.19 5.12 -11.27
C ALA A 82 4.05 3.60 -11.20
N PHE A 83 4.64 2.99 -10.17
CA PHE A 83 4.47 1.55 -9.93
C PHE A 83 3.03 1.20 -9.57
N MET A 84 2.33 2.07 -8.83
CA MET A 84 0.90 1.95 -8.58
C MET A 84 0.09 1.97 -9.89
N ALA A 85 0.42 2.89 -10.80
CA ALA A 85 -0.23 3.01 -12.10
C ALA A 85 0.00 1.77 -12.99
N VAL A 86 1.20 1.17 -12.99
CA VAL A 86 1.46 -0.10 -13.70
C VAL A 86 0.50 -1.19 -13.25
N GLY A 87 0.34 -1.38 -11.94
CA GLY A 87 -0.57 -2.38 -11.38
C GLY A 87 -2.02 -2.11 -11.78
N ALA A 88 -2.47 -0.86 -11.72
CA ALA A 88 -3.82 -0.46 -12.12
C ALA A 88 -4.09 -0.74 -13.62
N VAL A 89 -3.16 -0.37 -14.50
CA VAL A 89 -3.28 -0.61 -15.95
C VAL A 89 -3.24 -2.10 -16.26
N ALA A 90 -2.38 -2.88 -15.59
CA ALA A 90 -2.32 -4.32 -15.75
C ALA A 90 -3.63 -4.99 -15.32
N CYS A 91 -4.18 -4.61 -14.17
CA CYS A 91 -5.46 -5.10 -13.67
C CYS A 91 -6.60 -4.78 -14.65
N PHE A 92 -6.67 -3.52 -15.13
CA PHE A 92 -7.68 -3.09 -16.10
C PHE A 92 -7.61 -3.90 -17.42
N LYS A 93 -6.41 -4.08 -17.97
CA LYS A 93 -6.22 -4.85 -19.21
C LYS A 93 -6.55 -6.34 -19.02
N LEU A 94 -6.12 -6.95 -17.92
CA LEU A 94 -6.41 -8.37 -17.62
C LEU A 94 -7.91 -8.60 -17.40
N SER A 95 -8.57 -7.73 -16.64
CA SER A 95 -10.01 -7.81 -16.37
C SER A 95 -10.84 -7.62 -17.64
N THR A 96 -10.39 -6.78 -18.57
CA THR A 96 -11.11 -6.55 -19.84
C THR A 96 -10.84 -7.65 -20.87
N ALA A 97 -9.62 -8.19 -20.90
CA ALA A 97 -9.25 -9.25 -21.84
C ALA A 97 -9.85 -10.61 -21.48
N TYR A 98 -10.04 -10.90 -20.18
CA TYR A 98 -10.58 -12.16 -19.68
C TYR A 98 -11.71 -11.93 -18.67
N PRO A 99 -12.96 -11.70 -19.13
CA PRO A 99 -14.09 -11.41 -18.26
C PRO A 99 -14.46 -12.55 -17.31
N ASP A 100 -14.21 -13.80 -17.72
CA ASP A 100 -14.56 -15.01 -16.95
C ASP A 100 -13.50 -15.38 -15.89
N MET A 101 -12.38 -14.67 -15.84
CA MET A 101 -11.31 -14.98 -14.89
C MET A 101 -11.64 -14.47 -13.49
N ASN A 102 -11.37 -15.28 -12.47
CA ASN A 102 -11.60 -14.90 -11.07
C ASN A 102 -10.82 -13.62 -10.73
N LEU A 103 -11.53 -12.63 -10.16
CA LEU A 103 -10.99 -11.32 -9.75
C LEU A 103 -9.72 -11.45 -8.89
N ILE A 104 -9.65 -12.48 -8.03
CA ILE A 104 -8.49 -12.74 -7.17
C ILE A 104 -7.26 -13.07 -8.01
N LEU A 105 -7.43 -13.86 -9.07
CA LEU A 105 -6.33 -14.20 -9.99
C LEU A 105 -5.89 -12.96 -10.78
N VAL A 106 -6.84 -12.16 -11.27
CA VAL A 106 -6.55 -10.88 -11.95
C VAL A 106 -5.71 -9.99 -11.05
N PHE A 107 -6.08 -9.88 -9.78
CA PHE A 107 -5.36 -9.08 -8.79
C PHE A 107 -3.94 -9.60 -8.57
N ILE A 108 -3.76 -10.91 -8.35
CA ILE A 108 -2.43 -11.52 -8.17
C ILE A 108 -1.55 -11.30 -9.40
N PHE A 109 -2.07 -11.55 -10.61
CA PHE A 109 -1.30 -11.37 -11.84
C PHE A 109 -0.94 -9.89 -12.07
N SER A 110 -1.85 -8.96 -11.80
CA SER A 110 -1.56 -7.52 -11.89
C SER A 110 -0.47 -7.10 -10.90
N GLY A 111 -0.50 -7.64 -9.68
CA GLY A 111 0.53 -7.44 -8.67
C GLY A 111 1.89 -8.01 -9.09
N LEU A 112 1.92 -9.19 -9.73
CA LEU A 112 3.15 -9.78 -10.28
C LEU A 112 3.72 -8.94 -11.43
N VAL A 113 2.87 -8.37 -12.28
CA VAL A 113 3.31 -7.45 -13.35
C VAL A 113 3.91 -6.18 -12.74
N ALA A 114 3.26 -5.59 -11.73
CA ALA A 114 3.79 -4.44 -11.02
C ALA A 114 5.13 -4.77 -10.34
N ALA A 115 5.24 -5.91 -9.66
CA ALA A 115 6.48 -6.38 -9.05
C ALA A 115 7.59 -6.63 -10.09
N GLY A 116 7.24 -7.22 -11.24
CA GLY A 116 8.16 -7.46 -12.34
C GLY A 116 8.73 -6.16 -12.91
N THR A 117 7.88 -5.16 -13.17
CA THR A 117 8.35 -3.83 -13.58
C THR A 117 9.19 -3.16 -12.49
N GLY A 118 8.79 -3.27 -11.22
CA GLY A 118 9.56 -2.81 -10.07
C GLY A 118 10.94 -3.44 -10.01
N LEU A 119 11.07 -4.73 -10.30
CA LEU A 119 12.34 -5.45 -10.31
C LEU A 119 13.23 -5.03 -11.50
N LEU A 120 12.63 -4.84 -12.68
CA LEU A 120 13.35 -4.34 -13.87
C LEU A 120 13.97 -2.97 -13.64
N PHE A 121 13.26 -2.04 -12.99
CA PHE A 121 13.80 -0.72 -12.62
C PHE A 121 14.59 -0.74 -11.29
N GLY A 122 14.35 -1.71 -10.43
CA GLY A 122 14.97 -1.87 -9.11
C GLY A 122 16.41 -2.38 -9.16
N ILE A 123 16.67 -3.41 -9.97
CA ILE A 123 18.02 -3.99 -10.12
C ILE A 123 19.08 -2.96 -10.54
N PRO A 124 18.87 -2.13 -11.59
CA PRO A 124 19.86 -1.13 -11.97
C PRO A 124 19.97 0.00 -10.94
N SER A 125 18.87 0.36 -10.28
CA SER A 125 18.84 1.48 -9.33
C SER A 125 19.58 1.15 -8.03
N LEU A 126 19.55 -0.11 -7.57
CA LEU A 126 20.36 -0.59 -6.43
C LEU A 126 21.87 -0.41 -6.59
N ARG A 127 22.39 -0.21 -7.82
CA ARG A 127 23.81 0.02 -8.06
C ARG A 127 24.27 1.44 -7.68
N ILE A 128 23.35 2.37 -7.44
CA ILE A 128 23.66 3.78 -7.17
C ILE A 128 23.16 4.17 -5.77
N LYS A 129 23.96 4.93 -5.01
CA LYS A 129 23.68 5.21 -3.59
C LYS A 129 22.86 6.50 -3.38
N GLY A 130 21.98 6.46 -2.37
CA GLY A 130 21.37 7.65 -1.75
C GLY A 130 20.50 8.47 -2.68
N PHE A 131 20.84 9.75 -2.86
CA PHE A 131 20.05 10.71 -3.66
C PHE A 131 19.90 10.32 -5.13
N TYR A 132 20.91 9.67 -5.72
CA TYR A 132 20.83 9.25 -7.12
C TYR A 132 19.80 8.13 -7.34
N LEU A 133 19.53 7.32 -6.32
CA LEU A 133 18.45 6.33 -6.35
C LEU A 133 17.08 7.02 -6.47
N ALA A 134 16.86 8.09 -5.70
CA ALA A 134 15.62 8.85 -5.74
C ALA A 134 15.37 9.46 -7.14
N VAL A 135 16.42 10.03 -7.75
CA VAL A 135 16.36 10.56 -9.11
C VAL A 135 16.03 9.47 -10.14
N ALA A 136 16.59 8.26 -9.98
CA ALA A 136 16.28 7.14 -10.86
C ALA A 136 14.80 6.73 -10.75
N THR A 137 14.22 6.70 -9.54
CA THR A 137 12.78 6.40 -9.36
C THR A 137 11.88 7.49 -9.95
N LEU A 138 12.30 8.76 -9.88
CA LEU A 138 11.58 9.88 -10.50
C LEU A 138 11.63 9.79 -12.03
N ALA A 139 12.78 9.45 -12.61
CA ALA A 139 12.92 9.20 -14.04
C ALA A 139 12.03 8.03 -14.50
N ALA A 140 12.00 6.93 -13.73
CA ALA A 140 11.09 5.80 -13.99
C ALA A 140 9.62 6.24 -13.97
N GLN A 141 9.26 7.14 -13.06
CA GLN A 141 7.91 7.68 -13.00
C GLN A 141 7.52 8.49 -14.24
N PHE A 142 8.38 9.39 -14.72
CA PHE A 142 8.11 10.11 -15.95
C PHE A 142 8.07 9.20 -17.18
N PHE A 143 8.93 8.18 -17.23
CA PHE A 143 8.92 7.21 -18.32
C PHE A 143 7.63 6.40 -18.37
N LEU A 144 7.17 5.89 -17.22
CA LEU A 144 5.93 5.12 -17.13
C LEU A 144 4.71 5.98 -17.42
N SER A 145 4.65 7.22 -16.91
CA SER A 145 3.55 8.13 -17.23
C SER A 145 3.53 8.54 -18.71
N TRP A 146 4.69 8.71 -19.34
CA TRP A 146 4.79 8.91 -20.78
C TRP A 146 4.31 7.68 -21.57
N LEU A 147 4.71 6.48 -21.15
CA LEU A 147 4.29 5.22 -21.77
C LEU A 147 2.77 5.06 -21.75
N PHE A 148 2.12 5.36 -20.62
CA PHE A 148 0.65 5.27 -20.50
C PHE A 148 -0.12 6.33 -21.29
N ASN A 149 0.47 7.50 -21.53
CA ASN A 149 -0.18 8.53 -22.37
C ASN A 149 0.01 8.27 -23.87
N LYS A 150 1.02 7.50 -24.26
CA LYS A 150 1.36 7.24 -25.66
C LYS A 150 0.71 5.96 -26.20
N VAL A 151 0.40 4.99 -25.33
CA VAL A 151 -0.22 3.69 -25.64
C VAL A 151 -1.71 3.72 -25.33
#